data_AF-A0A3F2RSB3-F1
#
_entry.id   AF-A0A3F2RSB3-F1
#
_cell.length_a   1.000
_cell.length_b   1.000
_cell.length_c   1.000
_cell.angle_alpha   90.00
_cell.angle_beta   90.00
_cell.angle_gamma   90.00
#
_symmetry.space_group_name_H-M   'P 1'
#
loop_
_entity.id
_entity.type
_entity.pdbx_description
1 polymer ?
#
loop_
_entity_poly.entity_id
_entity_poly.type
_entity_poly.pdbx_seq_one_letter_code
_entity_poly.pdbx_strand_id
1 'polypeptide(L)'
;MARVTRMLRSEEMMRPLGGFSHLMVLRTESRASQPALFEFIGADLVRTDSKVDLISQRVEFPPEYENAKLFIINAQLPSYGPSVWGDGTCDGPGYSLALYWMIPDDVFEDLQNPTTTTLRLLKRFLEAGDDRSLTDRFKVIAQVTNQDECGMTGMAKKLLVSHNATPVLTRPQHRIYHFRKGSTEVVVDVHAFSYIARRGIHLLIDKTSKLVIDVAFVIQGETEDELPEQVLGCCRLDHASVQKAAELPS
;
A
#
# COMPACT_ATOMS: atom_id res chain seq x y z
N MET A 1 -22.65 7.95 -10.76
CA MET A 1 -21.74 8.28 -9.64
C MET A 1 -20.71 9.24 -10.19
N ALA A 2 -20.54 10.40 -9.53
CA ALA A 2 -19.46 11.30 -9.85
C ALA A 2 -18.13 10.61 -9.50
N ARG A 3 -17.08 10.88 -10.29
CA ARG A 3 -15.74 10.31 -10.08
C ARG A 3 -14.75 11.42 -9.76
N VAL A 4 -13.70 11.09 -9.01
CA VAL A 4 -12.57 12.00 -8.78
C VAL A 4 -11.74 12.05 -10.06
N THR A 5 -11.68 13.22 -10.71
CA THR A 5 -11.01 13.44 -12.01
C THR A 5 -9.47 13.46 -11.94
N ARG A 6 -8.88 13.31 -10.76
CA ARG A 6 -7.44 13.54 -10.60
C ARG A 6 -6.75 12.29 -10.10
N MET A 7 -6.24 11.49 -11.04
CA MET A 7 -5.03 10.69 -10.84
C MET A 7 -3.85 11.68 -10.77
N LEU A 8 -3.21 11.83 -9.61
CA LEU A 8 -2.00 12.67 -9.52
C LEU A 8 -0.90 11.99 -10.34
N ARG A 9 -0.66 12.48 -11.56
CA ARG A 9 0.49 12.07 -12.38
C ARG A 9 1.78 12.34 -11.63
N SER A 10 2.70 11.39 -11.74
CA SER A 10 3.95 11.18 -11.01
C SER A 10 4.94 12.35 -10.86
N GLU A 11 4.67 13.53 -11.40
CA GLU A 11 5.69 14.59 -11.46
C GLU A 11 5.70 15.56 -10.26
N GLU A 12 4.55 15.79 -9.58
CA GLU A 12 4.47 16.83 -8.54
C GLU A 12 4.53 16.33 -7.09
N MET A 13 4.34 15.02 -6.83
CA MET A 13 4.26 14.50 -5.45
C MET A 13 4.70 13.03 -5.27
N MET A 14 4.96 12.28 -6.37
CA MET A 14 5.06 10.82 -6.33
C MET A 14 6.02 10.27 -7.40
N ARG A 15 7.28 10.00 -7.06
CA ARG A 15 8.29 9.60 -8.08
C ARG A 15 8.47 8.08 -8.16
N PRO A 16 8.72 7.51 -9.36
CA PRO A 16 9.23 6.15 -9.49
C PRO A 16 10.55 6.00 -8.74
N LEU A 17 10.69 4.91 -8.02
CA LEU A 17 11.87 4.62 -7.22
C LEU A 17 12.97 4.00 -8.10
N GLY A 18 13.73 4.82 -8.82
CA GLY A 18 14.94 4.35 -9.51
C GLY A 18 15.94 3.75 -8.52
N GLY A 19 16.19 2.44 -8.60
CA GLY A 19 17.20 1.73 -7.79
C GLY A 19 16.81 1.29 -6.37
N PHE A 20 15.59 1.63 -5.89
CA PHE A 20 15.17 1.28 -4.52
C PHE A 20 14.71 -0.17 -4.36
N SER A 21 14.23 -0.81 -5.43
CA SER A 21 13.87 -2.23 -5.42
C SER A 21 15.05 -3.11 -4.97
N HIS A 22 16.27 -2.68 -5.29
CA HIS A 22 17.51 -3.37 -4.90
C HIS A 22 17.94 -3.09 -3.44
N LEU A 23 17.38 -2.06 -2.78
CA LEU A 23 17.85 -1.59 -1.48
C LEU A 23 16.95 -2.00 -0.31
N MET A 24 15.80 -2.62 -0.58
CA MET A 24 14.92 -3.11 0.48
C MET A 24 15.54 -4.36 1.12
N VAL A 25 16.37 -4.13 2.14
CA VAL A 25 16.89 -5.18 3.01
C VAL A 25 15.80 -5.53 4.01
N LEU A 26 15.05 -6.59 3.73
CA LEU A 26 14.10 -7.17 4.68
C LEU A 26 14.91 -7.61 5.92
N ARG A 27 14.70 -6.94 7.05
CA ARG A 27 15.42 -7.21 8.30
C ARG A 27 14.92 -8.50 8.97
N THR A 28 15.26 -9.62 8.34
CA THR A 28 15.46 -10.97 8.87
C THR A 28 16.10 -11.77 7.73
N GLU A 29 17.43 -11.87 7.73
CA GLU A 29 18.24 -12.72 6.83
C GLU A 29 17.94 -12.70 5.30
N SER A 30 17.54 -11.58 4.69
CA SER A 30 17.24 -11.55 3.24
C SER A 30 18.25 -10.74 2.40
N ARG A 31 18.63 -11.30 1.25
CA ARG A 31 19.36 -10.62 0.17
C ARG A 31 18.53 -9.44 -0.38
N ALA A 32 19.18 -8.48 -1.02
CA ALA A 32 18.52 -7.42 -1.80
C ALA A 32 17.41 -8.01 -2.69
N SER A 33 16.21 -7.41 -2.65
CA SER A 33 15.11 -7.87 -3.49
C SER A 33 15.43 -7.65 -4.97
N GLN A 34 14.89 -8.52 -5.83
CA GLN A 34 14.86 -8.28 -7.27
C GLN A 34 14.06 -6.99 -7.58
N PRO A 35 14.14 -6.44 -8.80
CA PRO A 35 13.23 -5.39 -9.23
C PRO A 35 11.77 -5.71 -8.90
N ALA A 36 11.00 -4.66 -8.55
CA ALA A 36 9.58 -4.82 -8.29
C ALA A 36 8.88 -5.39 -9.53
N LEU A 37 7.94 -6.32 -9.35
CA LEU A 37 7.23 -6.96 -10.46
C LEU A 37 6.30 -6.01 -11.22
N PHE A 38 5.72 -5.04 -10.52
CA PHE A 38 4.68 -4.15 -11.05
C PHE A 38 5.21 -2.73 -11.19
N GLU A 39 4.71 -2.01 -12.19
CA GLU A 39 5.14 -0.67 -12.54
C GLU A 39 4.23 0.38 -11.91
N PHE A 40 4.79 1.28 -11.11
CA PHE A 40 3.99 2.32 -10.46
C PHE A 40 3.50 3.34 -11.48
N ILE A 41 2.19 3.61 -11.50
CA ILE A 41 1.58 4.54 -12.46
C ILE A 41 1.01 5.79 -11.80
N GLY A 42 0.60 5.73 -10.52
CA GLY A 42 0.11 6.91 -9.81
C GLY A 42 -0.53 6.60 -8.47
N ALA A 43 -1.02 7.64 -7.82
CA ALA A 43 -1.68 7.56 -6.52
C ALA A 43 -2.68 8.69 -6.33
N ASP A 44 -3.74 8.42 -5.57
CA ASP A 44 -4.72 9.40 -5.12
C ASP A 44 -4.84 9.40 -3.61
N LEU A 45 -5.01 10.60 -3.06
CA LEU A 45 -5.26 10.81 -1.64
C LEU A 45 -6.59 11.54 -1.51
N VAL A 46 -7.56 10.87 -0.91
CA VAL A 46 -8.95 11.33 -0.93
C VAL A 46 -9.51 11.35 0.47
N ARG A 47 -10.17 12.43 0.86
CA ARG A 47 -10.88 12.55 2.13
C ARG A 47 -12.17 11.74 2.05
N THR A 48 -12.48 11.05 3.15
CA THR A 48 -13.69 10.22 3.27
C THR A 48 -14.37 10.46 4.61
N ASP A 49 -15.70 10.44 4.64
CA ASP A 49 -16.49 10.49 5.88
C ASP A 49 -16.61 9.11 6.56
N SER A 50 -16.43 8.05 5.78
CA SER A 50 -16.44 6.65 6.19
C SER A 50 -15.43 5.85 5.36
N LYS A 51 -15.27 4.57 5.65
CA LYS A 51 -14.52 3.64 4.79
C LYS A 51 -15.16 3.54 3.42
N VAL A 52 -14.31 3.44 2.40
CA VAL A 52 -14.71 3.33 1.01
C VAL A 52 -13.92 2.21 0.38
N ASP A 53 -14.58 1.06 0.20
CA ASP A 53 -14.04 -0.07 -0.55
C ASP A 53 -14.25 0.17 -2.05
N LEU A 54 -13.42 -0.46 -2.89
CA LEU A 54 -13.51 -0.33 -4.35
C LEU A 54 -13.32 1.12 -4.79
N ILE A 55 -12.27 1.77 -4.28
CA ILE A 55 -11.97 3.17 -4.62
C ILE A 55 -11.68 3.31 -6.12
N SER A 56 -11.14 2.25 -6.73
CA SER A 56 -10.91 2.14 -8.17
C SER A 56 -12.17 2.39 -9.02
N GLN A 57 -13.37 2.14 -8.48
CA GLN A 57 -14.64 2.40 -9.19
C GLN A 57 -15.11 3.85 -9.08
N ARG A 58 -14.47 4.65 -8.21
CA ARG A 58 -14.80 6.05 -7.92
C ARG A 58 -13.76 7.04 -8.44
N VAL A 59 -12.70 6.55 -9.08
CA VAL A 59 -11.67 7.37 -9.72
C VAL A 59 -11.76 7.24 -11.25
N GLU A 60 -11.32 8.28 -11.95
CA GLU A 60 -11.12 8.24 -13.40
C GLU A 60 -9.67 7.90 -13.73
N PHE A 61 -9.47 6.74 -14.34
CA PHE A 61 -8.17 6.39 -14.92
C PHE A 61 -7.98 7.12 -16.25
N PRO A 62 -6.79 7.65 -16.52
CA PRO A 62 -6.41 8.15 -17.84
C PRO A 62 -6.67 7.12 -18.94
N PRO A 63 -7.03 7.53 -20.18
CA PRO A 63 -7.36 6.63 -21.27
C PRO A 63 -6.29 5.56 -21.56
N GLU A 64 -5.01 5.90 -21.36
CA GLU A 64 -3.89 4.96 -21.53
C GLU A 64 -3.94 3.75 -20.58
N TYR A 65 -4.65 3.85 -19.45
CA TYR A 65 -4.80 2.79 -18.45
C TYR A 65 -6.21 2.16 -18.43
N GLU A 66 -7.12 2.57 -19.32
CA GLU A 66 -8.51 2.08 -19.34
C GLU A 66 -8.61 0.54 -19.48
N ASN A 67 -7.65 -0.06 -20.17
CA ASN A 67 -7.56 -1.51 -20.38
C ASN A 67 -6.37 -2.16 -19.66
N ALA A 68 -5.65 -1.40 -18.83
CA ALA A 68 -4.52 -1.92 -18.09
C ALA A 68 -4.95 -2.93 -17.02
N LYS A 69 -4.08 -3.89 -16.75
CA LYS A 69 -4.22 -4.85 -15.65
C LYS A 69 -3.60 -4.20 -14.42
N LEU A 70 -4.43 -3.82 -13.47
CA LEU A 70 -3.99 -2.98 -12.34
C LEU A 70 -3.89 -3.79 -11.06
N PHE A 71 -2.81 -3.57 -10.32
CA PHE A 71 -2.72 -3.93 -8.91
C PHE A 71 -2.90 -2.66 -8.09
N ILE A 72 -3.94 -2.62 -7.26
CA ILE A 72 -4.41 -1.43 -6.58
C ILE A 72 -4.35 -1.66 -5.07
N ILE A 73 -3.77 -0.73 -4.34
CA ILE A 73 -3.85 -0.70 -2.88
C ILE A 73 -4.72 0.47 -2.47
N ASN A 74 -5.75 0.20 -1.67
CA ASN A 74 -6.58 1.23 -1.05
C ASN A 74 -6.36 1.17 0.47
N ALA A 75 -5.48 2.02 0.99
CA ALA A 75 -5.25 2.13 2.43
C ALA A 75 -6.25 3.12 3.03
N GLN A 76 -7.16 2.62 3.88
CA GLN A 76 -8.18 3.38 4.57
C GLN A 76 -7.64 3.87 5.92
N LEU A 77 -7.20 5.13 5.97
CA LEU A 77 -6.50 5.74 7.09
C LEU A 77 -7.46 6.57 7.97
N PRO A 78 -7.56 6.31 9.29
CA PRO A 78 -8.37 7.14 10.16
C PRO A 78 -7.78 8.54 10.32
N SER A 79 -8.62 9.57 10.29
CA SER A 79 -8.21 10.96 10.62
C SER A 79 -8.28 11.26 12.11
N TYR A 80 -8.64 10.26 12.93
CA TYR A 80 -8.80 10.36 14.38
C TYR A 80 -7.82 9.45 15.12
N GLY A 81 -7.51 9.82 16.35
CA GLY A 81 -6.66 9.01 17.23
C GLY A 81 -7.38 7.74 17.72
N PRO A 82 -6.67 6.66 18.03
CA PRO A 82 -7.30 5.45 18.54
C PRO A 82 -7.90 5.68 19.93
N SER A 83 -9.18 5.31 20.12
CA SER A 83 -9.81 5.28 21.45
C SER A 83 -9.18 4.19 22.33
N VAL A 84 -9.01 4.53 23.62
CA VAL A 84 -8.52 3.61 24.65
C VAL A 84 -9.69 2.86 25.31
N TRP A 85 -10.93 3.33 25.12
CA TRP A 85 -12.12 2.93 25.90
C TRP A 85 -13.14 2.17 25.04
N GLY A 86 -12.71 1.18 24.24
CA GLY A 86 -13.59 0.13 23.66
C GLY A 86 -14.76 0.54 22.75
N ASP A 87 -15.06 1.83 22.64
CA ASP A 87 -16.13 2.47 21.87
C ASP A 87 -15.64 3.01 20.52
N GLY A 88 -14.39 2.69 20.19
CA GLY A 88 -13.71 3.23 19.02
C GLY A 88 -14.52 2.99 17.76
N THR A 89 -14.84 4.07 17.05
CA THR A 89 -15.35 4.02 15.69
C THR A 89 -14.45 3.10 14.87
N CYS A 90 -14.98 1.94 14.48
CA CYS A 90 -14.33 1.05 13.54
C CYS A 90 -14.59 1.49 12.10
N ASP A 91 -15.49 2.44 11.87
CA ASP A 91 -15.74 3.10 10.60
C ASP A 91 -16.02 4.58 10.92
N GLY A 92 -15.38 5.49 10.20
CA GLY A 92 -15.42 6.91 10.50
C GLY A 92 -14.55 7.74 9.55
N PRO A 93 -14.44 9.06 9.81
CA PRO A 93 -13.78 9.97 8.89
C PRO A 93 -12.29 9.63 8.77
N GLY A 94 -11.77 9.85 7.57
CA GLY A 94 -10.44 9.41 7.22
C GLY A 94 -10.00 9.84 5.84
N TYR A 95 -9.05 9.08 5.33
CA TYR A 95 -8.49 9.22 4.00
C TYR A 95 -8.40 7.85 3.33
N SER A 96 -8.70 7.79 2.04
CA SER A 96 -8.30 6.70 1.17
C SER A 96 -7.02 7.11 0.46
N LEU A 97 -5.91 6.42 0.77
CA LEU A 97 -4.69 6.47 -0.03
C LEU A 97 -4.75 5.33 -1.03
N ALA A 98 -5.11 5.66 -2.27
CA ALA A 98 -5.17 4.74 -3.38
C ALA A 98 -3.86 4.77 -4.15
N LEU A 99 -3.21 3.62 -4.32
CA LEU A 99 -1.94 3.47 -5.01
C LEU A 99 -2.14 2.49 -6.17
N TYR A 100 -1.63 2.85 -7.35
CA TYR A 100 -1.88 2.13 -8.59
C TYR A 100 -0.57 1.66 -9.21
N TRP A 101 -0.49 0.36 -9.48
CA TRP A 101 0.54 -0.23 -10.33
C TRP A 101 -0.09 -0.93 -11.52
N MET A 102 0.58 -0.87 -12.66
CA MET A 102 0.31 -1.73 -13.81
C MET A 102 1.05 -3.05 -13.62
N ILE A 103 0.35 -4.16 -13.91
CA ILE A 103 0.94 -5.48 -14.05
C ILE A 103 1.41 -5.60 -15.50
N PRO A 104 2.73 -5.73 -15.77
CA PRO A 104 3.25 -5.93 -17.11
C PRO A 104 2.62 -7.15 -17.81
N ASP A 105 2.50 -7.08 -19.14
CA ASP A 105 1.86 -8.15 -19.91
C ASP A 105 2.63 -9.47 -19.83
N ASP A 106 3.97 -9.43 -19.83
CA ASP A 106 4.84 -10.60 -19.66
C ASP A 106 4.65 -11.25 -18.28
N VAL A 107 4.59 -10.45 -17.21
CA VAL A 107 4.28 -10.94 -15.85
C VAL A 107 2.91 -11.61 -15.82
N PHE A 108 1.91 -11.01 -16.49
CA PHE A 108 0.56 -11.57 -16.53
C PHE A 108 0.48 -12.88 -17.34
N GLU A 109 1.19 -12.98 -18.46
CA GLU A 109 1.32 -14.20 -19.25
C GLU A 109 2.05 -15.30 -18.45
N ASP A 110 3.14 -14.96 -17.78
CA ASP A 110 3.91 -15.90 -16.96
C ASP A 110 3.10 -16.41 -15.76
N LEU A 111 2.13 -15.65 -15.24
CA LEU A 111 1.21 -16.15 -14.20
C LEU A 111 0.35 -17.34 -14.68
N GLN A 112 0.16 -17.54 -15.99
CA GLN A 112 -0.52 -18.73 -16.50
C GLN A 112 0.33 -19.99 -16.24
N ASN A 113 1.64 -19.90 -16.45
CA ASN A 113 2.60 -21.00 -16.27
C ASN A 113 3.83 -20.50 -15.48
N PRO A 114 3.72 -20.29 -14.15
CA PRO A 114 4.72 -19.57 -13.37
C PRO A 114 6.06 -20.33 -13.29
N THR A 115 7.10 -19.75 -13.89
CA THR A 115 8.44 -20.32 -13.97
C THR A 115 9.28 -20.03 -12.73
N THR A 116 9.05 -18.89 -12.07
CA THR A 116 9.77 -18.48 -10.86
C THR A 116 8.99 -18.79 -9.58
N THR A 117 9.71 -18.88 -8.46
CA THR A 117 9.13 -19.02 -7.13
C THR A 117 8.18 -17.87 -6.79
N THR A 118 8.57 -16.63 -7.05
CA THR A 118 7.73 -15.45 -6.81
C THR A 118 6.42 -15.53 -7.57
N LEU A 119 6.47 -15.88 -8.86
CA LEU A 119 5.27 -15.97 -9.69
C LEU A 119 4.34 -17.09 -9.23
N ARG A 120 4.90 -18.22 -8.76
CA ARG A 120 4.10 -19.31 -8.16
C ARG A 120 3.37 -18.85 -6.90
N LEU A 121 4.07 -18.13 -6.02
CA LEU A 121 3.48 -17.59 -4.79
C LEU A 121 2.43 -16.51 -5.08
N LEU A 122 2.73 -15.60 -6.01
CA LEU A 122 1.80 -14.55 -6.46
C LEU A 122 0.54 -15.16 -7.07
N LYS A 123 0.65 -16.15 -7.95
CA LYS A 123 -0.50 -16.85 -8.51
C LYS A 123 -1.37 -17.45 -7.42
N ARG A 124 -0.77 -18.22 -6.49
CA ARG A 124 -1.47 -18.83 -5.36
C ARG A 124 -2.18 -17.79 -4.50
N PHE A 125 -1.53 -16.65 -4.22
CA PHE A 125 -2.12 -15.55 -3.48
C PHE A 125 -3.33 -14.93 -4.20
N LEU A 126 -3.23 -14.68 -5.50
CA LEU A 126 -4.32 -14.12 -6.31
C LEU A 126 -5.50 -15.10 -6.49
N GLU A 127 -5.24 -16.40 -6.48
CA GLU A 127 -6.25 -17.45 -6.62
C GLU A 127 -6.79 -17.98 -5.28
N ALA A 128 -6.27 -17.47 -4.15
CA ALA A 128 -6.55 -18.01 -2.81
C ALA A 128 -8.03 -17.93 -2.39
N GLY A 129 -8.80 -16.98 -2.93
CA GLY A 129 -10.17 -16.72 -2.50
C GLY A 129 -10.21 -16.42 -1.00
N ASP A 130 -10.96 -17.23 -0.24
CA ASP A 130 -11.10 -17.09 1.22
C ASP A 130 -10.01 -17.85 2.02
N ASP A 131 -9.03 -18.46 1.36
CA ASP A 131 -7.94 -19.17 2.05
C ASP A 131 -7.00 -18.19 2.79
N ARG A 132 -7.28 -18.04 4.08
CA ARG A 132 -6.48 -17.20 4.99
C ARG A 132 -5.05 -17.69 5.15
N SER A 133 -4.73 -18.95 4.89
CA SER A 133 -3.32 -19.39 4.97
C SER A 133 -2.45 -18.66 3.94
N LEU A 134 -3.03 -18.19 2.85
CA LEU A 134 -2.37 -17.44 1.78
C LEU A 134 -2.67 -15.95 1.82
N THR A 135 -3.94 -15.55 1.94
CA THR A 135 -4.31 -14.12 1.89
C THR A 135 -3.69 -13.33 3.04
N ASP A 136 -3.59 -13.91 4.23
CA ASP A 136 -2.98 -13.27 5.41
C ASP A 136 -1.47 -12.95 5.23
N ARG A 137 -0.82 -13.50 4.20
CA ARG A 137 0.62 -13.31 3.93
C ARG A 137 0.97 -11.96 3.31
N PHE A 138 -0.01 -11.10 3.02
CA PHE A 138 0.24 -9.79 2.42
C PHE A 138 0.90 -8.80 3.40
N LYS A 139 2.13 -8.37 3.07
CA LYS A 139 2.95 -7.43 3.84
C LYS A 139 2.99 -6.06 3.17
N VAL A 140 3.02 -5.03 4.02
CA VAL A 140 3.44 -3.68 3.66
C VAL A 140 4.74 -3.35 4.39
N ILE A 141 5.62 -2.63 3.71
CA ILE A 141 6.84 -2.07 4.28
C ILE A 141 6.83 -0.59 3.98
N ALA A 142 6.92 0.23 5.03
CA ALA A 142 6.97 1.68 4.90
C ALA A 142 8.26 2.22 5.53
N GLN A 143 8.98 3.05 4.78
CA GLN A 143 10.22 3.67 5.20
C GLN A 143 10.15 5.18 5.04
N VAL A 144 10.19 5.92 6.15
CA VAL A 144 10.47 7.36 6.12
C VAL A 144 11.97 7.55 5.90
N THR A 145 12.35 8.07 4.74
CA THR A 145 13.75 8.20 4.33
C THR A 145 14.42 9.44 4.88
N ASN A 146 13.66 10.52 5.07
CA ASN A 146 14.14 11.80 5.61
C ASN A 146 13.85 11.94 7.12
N GLN A 147 13.83 10.82 7.86
CA GLN A 147 13.40 10.78 9.27
C GLN A 147 14.15 11.75 10.19
N ASP A 148 15.43 12.00 9.93
CA ASP A 148 16.30 12.86 10.74
C ASP A 148 16.09 14.36 10.45
N GLU A 149 15.53 14.70 9.30
CA GLU A 149 15.27 16.08 8.85
C GLU A 149 13.89 16.57 9.28
N CYS A 150 12.97 15.66 9.61
CA CYS A 150 11.56 15.97 9.87
C CYS A 150 11.30 16.66 11.23
N GLY A 151 12.33 16.86 12.06
CA GLY A 151 12.21 17.53 13.37
C GLY A 151 11.26 16.81 14.34
N MET A 152 11.06 15.51 14.19
CA MET A 152 10.14 14.75 15.03
C MET A 152 10.71 14.57 16.45
N THR A 153 9.83 14.69 17.45
CA THR A 153 10.20 14.59 18.87
C THR A 153 9.28 13.62 19.62
N GLY A 154 9.69 13.24 20.83
CA GLY A 154 8.89 12.43 21.76
C GLY A 154 8.46 11.07 21.20
N MET A 155 7.20 10.71 21.43
CA MET A 155 6.64 9.41 21.06
C MET A 155 6.65 9.17 19.54
N ALA A 156 6.41 10.21 18.73
CA ALA A 156 6.40 10.09 17.27
C ALA A 156 7.78 9.66 16.74
N LYS A 157 8.87 10.28 17.25
CA LYS A 157 10.24 9.88 16.91
C LYS A 157 10.53 8.44 17.35
N LYS A 158 10.14 8.09 18.58
CA LYS A 158 10.38 6.73 19.12
C LYS A 158 9.68 5.66 18.28
N LEU A 159 8.41 5.86 17.94
CA LEU A 159 7.65 4.91 17.12
C LEU A 159 8.22 4.82 15.71
N LEU A 160 8.56 5.97 15.09
CA LEU A 160 9.18 5.94 13.78
C LEU A 160 10.49 5.16 13.81
N VAL A 161 11.45 5.52 14.66
CA VAL A 161 12.77 4.88 14.71
C VAL A 161 12.68 3.36 14.96
N SER A 162 11.73 2.92 15.79
CA SER A 162 11.59 1.50 16.13
C SER A 162 10.86 0.66 15.08
N HIS A 163 10.06 1.29 14.21
CA HIS A 163 9.21 0.57 13.25
C HIS A 163 9.50 0.97 11.78
N ASN A 164 10.46 1.86 11.54
CA ASN A 164 10.83 2.29 10.19
C ASN A 164 11.38 1.12 9.38
N ALA A 165 10.87 0.92 8.16
CA ALA A 165 11.22 -0.21 7.28
C ALA A 165 10.96 -1.61 7.87
N THR A 166 10.18 -1.72 8.95
CA THR A 166 9.76 -3.02 9.49
C THR A 166 8.58 -3.55 8.67
N PRO A 167 8.65 -4.77 8.12
CA PRO A 167 7.52 -5.38 7.44
C PRO A 167 6.34 -5.61 8.40
N VAL A 168 5.13 -5.24 7.97
CA VAL A 168 3.89 -5.41 8.72
C VAL A 168 2.92 -6.23 7.88
N LEU A 169 2.44 -7.35 8.44
CA LEU A 169 1.33 -8.08 7.84
C LEU A 169 0.05 -7.25 7.99
N THR A 170 -0.67 -7.09 6.89
CA THR A 170 -1.92 -6.31 6.83
C THR A 170 -3.13 -7.09 7.35
N ARG A 171 -2.93 -8.37 7.69
CA ARG A 171 -3.96 -9.27 8.21
C ARG A 171 -4.42 -8.91 9.63
N PRO A 172 -5.65 -9.32 10.00
CA PRO A 172 -6.74 -9.77 9.14
C PRO A 172 -7.49 -8.59 8.48
N GLN A 173 -6.94 -7.37 8.55
CA GLN A 173 -7.63 -6.15 8.17
C GLN A 173 -7.41 -5.78 6.71
N HIS A 174 -7.40 -6.76 5.81
CA HIS A 174 -7.46 -6.47 4.38
C HIS A 174 -8.52 -7.31 3.69
N ARG A 175 -8.98 -6.82 2.54
CA ARG A 175 -9.95 -7.48 1.65
C ARG A 175 -9.40 -7.41 0.24
N ILE A 176 -9.50 -8.51 -0.50
CA ILE A 176 -9.00 -8.61 -1.87
C ILE A 176 -10.19 -8.71 -2.81
N TYR A 177 -10.21 -7.84 -3.82
CA TYR A 177 -11.25 -7.78 -4.83
C TYR A 177 -10.62 -7.98 -6.20
N HIS A 178 -11.10 -8.98 -6.93
CA HIS A 178 -10.67 -9.23 -8.30
C HIS A 178 -11.71 -8.68 -9.28
N PHE A 179 -11.22 -8.04 -10.34
CA PHE A 179 -12.04 -7.47 -11.39
C PHE A 179 -11.86 -8.21 -12.71
N ARG A 180 -12.83 -8.02 -13.61
CA ARG A 180 -12.72 -8.48 -14.99
C ARG A 180 -11.46 -7.86 -15.62
N LYS A 181 -10.79 -8.62 -16.49
CA LYS A 181 -9.50 -8.28 -17.15
C LYS A 181 -8.24 -8.43 -16.27
N GLY A 182 -8.35 -8.98 -15.05
CA GLY A 182 -7.18 -9.39 -14.25
C GLY A 182 -6.66 -8.35 -13.26
N SER A 183 -7.36 -7.22 -13.11
CA SER A 183 -7.04 -6.22 -12.09
C SER A 183 -7.45 -6.71 -10.69
N THR A 184 -6.70 -6.33 -9.67
CA THR A 184 -6.95 -6.67 -8.27
C THR A 184 -6.82 -5.43 -7.39
N GLU A 185 -7.78 -5.20 -6.50
CA GLU A 185 -7.70 -4.18 -5.44
C GLU A 185 -7.60 -4.86 -4.07
N VAL A 186 -6.54 -4.53 -3.32
CA VAL A 186 -6.40 -4.89 -1.92
C VAL A 186 -6.75 -3.66 -1.08
N VAL A 187 -7.86 -3.77 -0.35
CA VAL A 187 -8.30 -2.74 0.59
C VAL A 187 -7.70 -3.05 1.96
N VAL A 188 -6.88 -2.14 2.48
CA VAL A 188 -6.23 -2.25 3.79
C VAL A 188 -6.94 -1.33 4.78
N ASP A 189 -7.59 -1.93 5.77
CA ASP A 189 -8.38 -1.26 6.78
C ASP A 189 -7.53 -0.90 8.01
N VAL A 190 -6.93 0.29 7.97
CA VAL A 190 -6.09 0.78 9.07
C VAL A 190 -6.92 1.20 10.28
N HIS A 191 -8.22 1.47 10.13
CA HIS A 191 -9.10 1.74 11.27
C HIS A 191 -9.18 0.55 12.22
N ALA A 192 -9.01 -0.67 11.71
CA ALA A 192 -9.03 -1.91 12.49
C ALA A 192 -7.63 -2.42 12.90
N PHE A 193 -6.56 -1.69 12.59
CA PHE A 193 -5.20 -2.06 13.00
C PHE A 193 -5.01 -1.96 14.52
N SER A 194 -3.91 -2.56 15.00
CA SER A 194 -3.53 -2.51 16.41
C SER A 194 -3.44 -1.08 16.94
N TYR A 195 -3.68 -0.90 18.24
CA TYR A 195 -3.61 0.41 18.89
C TYR A 195 -2.28 1.13 18.63
N ILE A 196 -1.16 0.39 18.66
CA ILE A 196 0.18 0.96 18.43
C ILE A 196 0.31 1.45 16.99
N ALA A 197 -0.13 0.67 16.00
CA ALA A 197 -0.09 1.05 14.59
C ALA A 197 -0.96 2.29 14.33
N ARG A 198 -2.20 2.31 14.83
CA ARG A 198 -3.09 3.48 14.72
C ARG A 198 -2.52 4.72 15.40
N ARG A 199 -1.90 4.58 16.57
CA ARG A 199 -1.20 5.70 17.24
C ARG A 199 -0.02 6.21 16.42
N GLY A 200 0.78 5.32 15.84
CA GLY A 200 1.90 5.70 14.98
C GLY A 200 1.42 6.53 13.80
N ILE A 201 0.41 6.04 13.08
CA ILE A 201 -0.17 6.70 11.91
C ILE A 201 -0.77 8.05 12.30
N HIS A 202 -1.59 8.11 13.36
CA HIS A 202 -2.17 9.37 13.84
C HIS A 202 -1.11 10.42 14.21
N LEU A 203 0.03 10.03 14.78
CA LEU A 203 1.11 10.96 15.11
C LEU A 203 1.88 11.49 13.90
N LEU A 204 1.76 10.83 12.74
CA LEU A 204 2.47 11.13 11.51
C LEU A 204 1.58 11.75 10.43
N ILE A 205 0.27 11.49 10.46
CA ILE A 205 -0.65 11.82 9.37
C ILE A 205 -0.66 13.32 9.03
N ASP A 206 -0.67 14.20 10.03
CA ASP A 206 -0.64 15.65 9.80
C ASP A 206 0.75 16.18 9.39
N LYS A 207 1.78 15.34 9.49
CA LYS A 207 3.16 15.67 9.15
C LYS A 207 3.57 15.13 7.78
N THR A 208 2.72 14.40 7.07
CA THR A 208 3.06 13.76 5.79
C THR A 208 3.54 14.77 4.74
N SER A 209 3.15 16.03 4.85
CA SER A 209 3.67 17.16 4.06
C SER A 209 5.16 17.46 4.25
N LYS A 210 5.83 16.81 5.21
CA LYS A 210 7.26 16.91 5.50
C LYS A 210 7.98 15.58 5.36
N LEU A 211 7.25 14.49 5.08
CA LEU A 211 7.80 13.14 5.03
C LEU A 211 8.02 12.72 3.59
N VAL A 212 9.14 12.02 3.38
CA VAL A 212 9.39 11.23 2.18
C VAL A 212 9.28 9.76 2.58
N ILE A 213 8.21 9.11 2.15
CA ILE A 213 7.84 7.76 2.58
C ILE A 213 7.93 6.81 1.40
N ASP A 214 8.84 5.85 1.46
CA ASP A 214 8.90 4.75 0.51
C ASP A 214 8.02 3.62 0.99
N VAL A 215 7.16 3.10 0.11
CA VAL A 215 6.23 2.02 0.43
C VAL A 215 6.47 0.89 -0.55
N ALA A 216 6.49 -0.35 -0.05
CA ALA A 216 6.53 -1.55 -0.86
C ALA A 216 5.56 -2.61 -0.32
N PHE A 217 5.12 -3.47 -1.23
CA PHE A 217 4.21 -4.57 -0.94
C PHE A 217 4.83 -5.90 -1.34
N VAL A 218 4.69 -6.90 -0.47
CA VAL A 218 5.36 -8.20 -0.59
C VAL A 218 4.39 -9.29 -0.12
N ILE A 219 4.46 -10.49 -0.69
CA ILE A 219 3.78 -11.67 -0.14
C ILE A 219 4.80 -12.45 0.69
N GLN A 220 4.45 -12.77 1.93
CA GLN A 220 5.30 -13.55 2.81
C GLN A 220 5.54 -14.95 2.26
N GLY A 221 6.80 -15.33 2.10
CA GLY A 221 7.20 -16.71 1.89
C GLY A 221 7.36 -17.41 3.24
N GLU A 222 6.90 -18.65 3.35
CA GLU A 222 6.98 -19.45 4.58
C GLU A 222 7.86 -20.69 4.43
N THR A 223 8.20 -21.08 3.20
CA THR A 223 9.03 -22.24 2.89
C THR A 223 10.30 -21.82 2.13
N GLU A 224 11.32 -22.68 2.11
CA GLU A 224 12.56 -22.40 1.38
C GLU A 224 12.32 -22.19 -0.13
N ASP A 225 11.35 -22.89 -0.70
CA ASP A 225 10.96 -22.76 -2.11
C ASP A 225 10.07 -21.54 -2.40
N GLU A 226 9.69 -20.78 -1.36
CA GLU A 226 8.99 -19.49 -1.42
C GLU A 226 9.94 -18.28 -1.19
N LEU A 227 11.21 -18.52 -0.84
CA LEU A 227 12.20 -17.50 -0.49
C LEU A 227 13.31 -17.36 -1.56
N PRO A 228 13.96 -16.19 -1.68
CA PRO A 228 13.65 -14.94 -0.98
C PRO A 228 12.37 -14.27 -1.50
N GLU A 229 11.72 -13.47 -0.66
CA GLU A 229 10.55 -12.68 -1.05
C GLU A 229 10.92 -11.60 -2.07
N GLN A 230 10.05 -11.35 -3.05
CA GLN A 230 10.21 -10.29 -4.03
C GLN A 230 9.11 -9.23 -3.89
N VAL A 231 9.52 -7.97 -4.04
CA VAL A 231 8.59 -6.83 -4.05
C VAL A 231 7.63 -6.94 -5.23
N LEU A 232 6.33 -6.87 -4.94
CA LEU A 232 5.30 -6.80 -5.98
C LEU A 232 5.27 -5.41 -6.61
N GLY A 233 5.05 -4.38 -5.81
CA GLY A 233 5.06 -2.99 -6.24
C GLY A 233 5.63 -2.10 -5.15
N CYS A 234 6.30 -1.03 -5.55
CA CYS A 234 6.78 0.00 -4.65
C CYS A 234 6.57 1.41 -5.23
N CYS A 235 6.48 2.41 -4.35
CA CYS A 235 6.38 3.82 -4.72
C CYS A 235 6.97 4.71 -3.64
N ARG A 236 7.28 5.97 -4.01
CA ARG A 236 7.64 7.03 -3.06
C ARG A 236 6.50 8.02 -2.91
N LEU A 237 6.03 8.20 -1.68
CA LEU A 237 5.19 9.32 -1.26
C LEU A 237 6.09 10.51 -0.91
N ASP A 238 6.13 11.51 -1.77
CA ASP A 238 7.00 12.68 -1.62
C ASP A 238 6.19 13.88 -1.09
N HIS A 239 6.27 14.13 0.22
CA HIS A 239 5.56 15.23 0.89
C HIS A 239 4.03 15.21 0.66
N ALA A 240 3.44 14.00 0.62
CA ALA A 240 2.03 13.76 0.34
C ALA A 240 1.10 14.29 1.46
N SER A 241 0.73 15.57 1.37
CA SER A 241 -0.06 16.29 2.38
C SER A 241 -1.54 15.87 2.40
N VAL A 242 -2.02 15.36 3.54
CA VAL A 242 -3.44 15.06 3.76
C VAL A 242 -4.34 16.29 3.73
N GLN A 243 -3.78 17.49 3.91
CA GLN A 243 -4.50 18.75 3.78
C GLN A 243 -4.83 19.09 2.32
N LYS A 244 -4.13 18.47 1.35
CA LYS A 244 -4.41 18.59 -0.08
C LYS A 244 -5.21 17.40 -0.63
N ALA A 245 -5.73 16.54 0.25
CA ALA A 245 -6.56 15.41 -0.15
C ALA A 245 -7.77 15.91 -0.95
N ALA A 246 -8.07 15.24 -2.06
CA ALA A 246 -9.26 15.53 -2.84
C ALA A 246 -10.53 15.18 -2.03
N GLU A 247 -11.66 15.77 -2.39
CA GLU A 247 -12.96 15.33 -1.90
C GLU A 247 -13.52 14.26 -2.84
N LEU A 248 -14.09 13.19 -2.27
CA LEU A 248 -14.91 12.27 -3.05
C LEU A 248 -16.22 12.97 -3.42
N PRO A 249 -16.55 13.09 -4.70
CA PRO A 249 -17.83 13.66 -5.08
C PRO A 249 -18.96 12.72 -4.64
N SER A 250 -20.03 13.31 -4.12
CA SER A 250 -21.24 12.64 -3.62
C SER A 250 -21.98 11.84 -4.69
#